data_AF-A0A963RNY3-F1
#
_entry.id   AF-A0A963RNY3-F1
#
_cell.length_a   1.000
_cell.length_b   1.000
_cell.length_c   1.000
_cell.angle_alpha   90.00
_cell.angle_beta   90.00
_cell.angle_gamma   90.00
#
_symmetry.space_group_name_H-M   'P 1'
#
loop_
_entity.id
_entity.type
_entity.pdbx_description
1 polymer ?
#
loop_
_entity_poly.entity_id
_entity_poly.type
_entity_poly.pdbx_seq_one_letter_code
_entity_poly.pdbx_strand_id
1 'polypeptide(L)' 'MKADLPLACLSGGTLAQGSAVQPAATTSPQERIQPLLELRGVAVRFGAVTALQDVDLHIGP' A
#
# COMPACT_ATOMS: atom_id res chain seq x y z
N MET A 1 -57.78 24.32 -24.04
CA MET A 1 -58.51 23.04 -23.95
C MET A 1 -57.56 21.95 -24.43
N LYS A 2 -57.32 20.90 -23.61
CA LYS A 2 -56.96 19.50 -23.90
C LYS A 2 -55.97 19.23 -25.07
N ALA A 3 -54.92 18.42 -24.99
CA ALA A 3 -54.45 17.38 -24.07
C ALA A 3 -52.93 17.23 -24.35
N ASP A 4 -52.05 17.05 -23.36
CA ASP A 4 -51.67 15.76 -22.75
C ASP A 4 -51.65 14.58 -23.73
N LEU A 5 -50.44 14.13 -24.09
CA LEU A 5 -50.03 12.74 -24.31
C LEU A 5 -48.54 12.69 -24.73
N PRO A 6 -47.63 12.13 -23.91
CA PRO A 6 -46.25 11.85 -24.31
C PRO A 6 -46.22 10.47 -24.98
N LEU A 7 -46.08 10.44 -26.31
CA LEU A 7 -45.98 9.20 -27.06
C LEU A 7 -44.53 8.83 -27.34
N ALA A 8 -44.21 7.65 -26.79
CA ALA A 8 -43.26 6.68 -27.31
C ALA A 8 -41.78 6.95 -27.06
N CYS A 9 -41.34 6.40 -25.92
CA CYS A 9 -40.13 5.58 -25.84
C CYS A 9 -39.87 4.84 -27.16
N LEU A 10 -38.82 5.22 -27.90
CA LEU A 10 -38.21 4.35 -28.90
C LEU A 10 -36.68 4.44 -28.80
N SER A 11 -36.17 3.50 -28.00
CA SER A 11 -35.04 2.63 -28.33
C SER A 11 -33.76 3.27 -28.87
N GLY A 12 -32.74 3.28 -28.01
CA GLY A 12 -31.35 3.40 -28.39
C GLY A 12 -30.57 3.85 -27.16
N GLY A 13 -29.91 3.00 -26.39
CA GLY A 13 -29.34 1.71 -26.70
C GLY A 13 -28.16 1.61 -25.75
N THR A 14 -28.16 0.56 -24.95
CA THR A 14 -26.94 -0.03 -24.38
C THR A 14 -26.16 0.81 -23.36
N LEU A 15 -26.52 0.52 -22.11
CA LEU A 15 -25.62 0.33 -20.98
C LEU A 15 -24.19 -0.06 -21.40
N ALA A 16 -23.19 0.70 -20.98
CA ALA A 16 -22.08 0.17 -20.21
C ALA A 16 -21.06 1.29 -19.96
N GLN A 17 -20.87 1.59 -18.69
CA GLN A 17 -19.72 2.27 -18.17
C GLN A 17 -18.45 1.59 -18.68
N GLY A 18 -17.81 2.19 -19.69
CA GLY A 18 -16.40 1.95 -19.96
C GLY A 18 -15.54 2.67 -18.94
N SER A 19 -15.73 2.35 -17.65
CA SER A 19 -14.75 2.69 -16.63
C SER A 19 -13.54 1.83 -16.95
N ALA A 20 -12.58 2.41 -17.67
CA ALA A 20 -11.30 1.79 -17.93
C ALA A 20 -10.74 1.36 -16.57
N VAL A 21 -10.80 0.06 -16.31
CA VAL A 21 -10.04 -0.60 -15.27
C VAL A 21 -8.60 -0.39 -15.70
N GLN A 22 -7.99 0.67 -15.18
CA GLN A 22 -6.54 0.78 -15.14
C GLN A 22 -6.05 -0.55 -14.57
N PRO A 23 -5.15 -1.28 -15.26
CA PRO A 23 -4.54 -2.46 -14.67
C PRO A 23 -3.98 -2.01 -13.34
N ALA A 24 -4.55 -2.52 -12.25
CA ALA A 24 -3.94 -2.40 -10.95
C ALA A 24 -2.51 -2.89 -11.17
N ALA A 25 -1.55 -1.97 -11.06
CA ALA A 25 -0.16 -2.35 -11.01
C ALA A 25 -0.10 -3.29 -9.82
N THR A 26 -0.06 -4.59 -10.09
CA THR A 26 0.18 -5.62 -9.10
C THR A 26 1.64 -5.42 -8.73
N THR A 27 1.93 -4.42 -7.91
CA THR A 27 3.10 -4.44 -7.05
C THR A 27 2.90 -5.69 -6.22
N SER A 28 3.57 -6.76 -6.64
CA SER A 28 3.78 -7.93 -5.80
C SER A 28 4.16 -7.42 -4.41
N PRO A 29 3.63 -8.02 -3.33
CA PRO A 29 4.14 -7.72 -2.01
C PRO A 29 5.62 -8.06 -2.07
N GLN A 30 6.49 -7.04 -2.14
CA GLN A 30 7.89 -7.22 -1.86
C GLN A 30 7.89 -7.66 -0.40
N GLU A 31 8.03 -8.97 -0.21
CA GLU A 31 8.17 -9.57 1.09
C GLU A 31 9.31 -8.82 1.77
N ARG A 32 8.96 -7.95 2.72
CA ARG A 32 9.94 -7.15 3.41
C ARG A 32 10.77 -8.15 4.19
N ILE A 33 11.96 -8.44 3.70
CA ILE A 33 12.92 -9.30 4.37
C ILE A 33 13.20 -8.63 5.70
N GLN A 34 12.63 -9.18 6.77
CA GLN A 34 12.85 -8.69 8.11
C GLN A 34 14.27 -9.10 8.53
N PRO A 35 15.03 -8.19 9.16
CA PRO A 35 16.34 -8.55 9.67
C PRO A 35 16.23 -9.67 10.71
N LEU A 36 17.21 -10.56 10.72
CA LEU A 36 17.37 -11.56 11.77
C LEU A 36 17.70 -10.90 13.12
N LEU A 37 18.45 -9.79 13.08
CA LEU A 37 18.77 -8.98 14.26
C LEU A 37 18.95 -7.52 13.85
N GLU A 38 18.36 -6.62 14.63
CA GLU A 38 18.58 -5.19 14.51
C GLU A 38 18.84 -4.60 15.90
N LEU A 39 20.01 -3.99 16.05
CA LEU A 39 20.43 -3.25 17.24
C LEU A 39 20.65 -1.80 16.85
N ARG A 40 20.17 -0.88 17.68
CA ARG A 40 20.35 0.56 17.48
C ARG A 40 20.80 1.22 18.78
N GLY A 41 21.88 1.99 18.71
CA GLY A 41 22.42 2.75 19.84
C GLY A 41 22.82 1.88 21.04
N VAL A 42 23.33 0.67 20.81
CA VAL A 42 23.70 -0.23 21.91
C VAL A 42 24.89 0.32 22.67
N ALA A 43 24.72 0.43 23.98
CA ALA A 43 25.77 0.78 24.92
C ALA A 43 25.92 -0.30 25.98
N VAL A 44 27.16 -0.67 26.30
CA VAL A 44 27.50 -1.67 27.31
C VAL A 44 28.58 -1.12 28.21
N ARG A 45 28.40 -1.25 29.53
CA ARG A 45 29.31 -0.73 30.55
C ARG A 45 29.62 -1.79 31.58
N PHE A 46 30.89 -1.86 31.97
CA PHE A 46 31.40 -2.72 33.04
C PHE A 46 32.02 -1.83 34.12
N GLY A 47 31.24 -1.54 35.17
CA GLY A 47 31.63 -0.60 36.20
C GLY A 47 31.86 0.81 35.62
N ALA A 48 33.07 1.33 35.80
CA ALA A 48 33.46 2.64 35.29
C ALA A 48 33.84 2.64 33.79
N VAL A 49 33.98 1.46 33.17
CA VAL A 49 34.44 1.32 31.78
C VAL A 49 33.26 1.19 30.84
N THR A 50 33.24 1.99 29.77
CA THR A 50 32.32 1.82 28.65
C THR A 50 32.96 0.91 27.60
N ALA A 51 32.35 -0.25 27.35
CA ALA A 51 32.84 -1.25 26.40
C ALA A 51 32.22 -1.11 25.01
N LEU A 52 30.94 -0.74 24.94
CA LEU A 52 30.26 -0.40 23.69
C LEU A 52 29.52 0.93 23.90
N GLN A 53 29.51 1.77 22.87
CA GLN A 53 28.79 3.04 22.85
C GLN A 53 28.23 3.27 21.46
N ASP A 54 26.95 3.59 21.39
CA ASP A 54 26.23 3.97 20.17
C ASP A 54 26.43 2.99 19.00
N VAL A 55 26.37 1.68 19.30
CA VAL A 55 26.55 0.63 18.30
C VAL A 55 25.23 0.33 17.60
N ASP A 56 25.23 0.51 16.28
CA ASP A 56 24.18 0.04 15.38
C ASP A 56 24.65 -1.25 14.68
N LEU A 57 23.81 -2.30 14.70
CA LEU A 57 24.09 -3.58 14.06
C LEU A 57 22.86 -4.07 13.30
N HIS A 58 23.06 -4.52 12.07
CA HIS A 58 22.02 -5.09 11.24
C HIS A 58 22.49 -6.44 10.67
N ILE A 59 21.76 -7.50 10.97
CA ILE A 59 21.98 -8.84 10.42
C ILE A 59 20.75 -9.23 9.61
N GLY A 60 20.91 -9.38 8.31
CA GLY A 60 19.90 -9.92 7.39
C GLY A 60 20.21 -11.38 7.02
N PRO A 61 19.30 -12.04 6.29
CA PRO A 61 19.60 -13.32 5.65
C PRO A 61 20.70 -13.22 4.58
#